data_AF-A0A7C8AKB0-F1
#
_entry.id   AF-A0A7C8AKB0-F1
#
_cell.length_a   1.000
_cell.length_b   1.000
_cell.length_c   1.000
_cell.angle_alpha   90.00
_cell.angle_beta   90.00
_cell.angle_gamma   90.00
#
_symmetry.space_group_name_H-M   'P 1'
#
loop_
_entity.id
_entity.type
_entity.pdbx_description
1 polymer ?
#
loop_
_entity_poly.entity_id
_entity_poly.type
_entity_poly.pdbx_seq_one_letter_code
_entity_poly.pdbx_strand_id
1 'polypeptide(L)'
;THNDPKVRNPAEAVGLAKRACEIADYQNPGFLDTLAAAYAANERFDDAVSTAQKALQMIASGDKKERALEVQKRLDLYKQNKSYRQP
;
A
#
# COMPACT_ATOMS: atom_id res chain seq x y z
N THR A 1 -8.21 8.04 -24.72
CA THR A 1 -7.74 8.65 -23.46
C THR A 1 -6.71 7.72 -22.83
N HIS A 2 -5.45 8.15 -22.94
CA HIS A 2 -4.22 7.72 -22.26
C HIS A 2 -4.21 6.34 -21.55
N ASN A 3 -3.95 5.27 -22.30
CA ASN A 3 -3.40 4.04 -21.75
C ASN A 3 -1.92 4.29 -21.47
N ASP A 4 -1.57 4.76 -20.27
CA ASP A 4 -0.16 4.96 -19.90
C ASP A 4 0.48 3.59 -19.62
N PRO A 5 1.38 3.09 -20.48
CA PRO A 5 2.01 1.78 -20.30
C PRO A 5 2.97 1.76 -19.09
N LYS A 6 3.20 2.88 -18.41
CA LYS A 6 3.96 2.95 -17.15
C LYS A 6 3.24 2.30 -15.97
N VAL A 7 1.92 2.10 -16.06
CA VAL A 7 1.15 1.28 -15.10
C VAL A 7 1.42 -0.22 -15.32
N ARG A 8 2.11 -0.60 -16.41
CA ARG A 8 2.32 -1.99 -16.83
C ARG A 8 3.56 -2.65 -16.20
N ASN A 9 4.37 -1.90 -15.45
CA ASN A 9 5.52 -2.42 -14.70
C ASN A 9 5.27 -2.32 -13.19
N PRO A 10 4.53 -3.27 -12.60
CA PRO A 10 4.26 -3.26 -11.17
C PRO A 10 5.58 -3.34 -10.36
N ALA A 11 6.65 -3.90 -10.92
CA ALA A 11 7.99 -3.94 -10.29
C ALA A 11 8.59 -2.54 -10.08
N GLU A 12 8.41 -1.62 -11.04
CA GLU A 12 8.89 -0.23 -10.89
C GLU A 12 8.06 0.54 -9.86
N ALA A 13 6.76 0.27 -9.78
CA ALA A 13 5.88 0.86 -8.77
C ALA A 13 6.34 0.50 -7.35
N VAL A 14 6.79 -0.73 -7.12
CA VAL A 14 7.38 -1.14 -5.83
C VAL A 14 8.67 -0.37 -5.56
N GLY A 15 9.55 -0.21 -6.54
CA GLY A 15 10.79 0.55 -6.39
C GLY A 15 10.54 2.01 -6.02
N LEU A 16 9.58 2.66 -6.68
CA LEU A 16 9.19 4.05 -6.41
C LEU A 16 8.52 4.20 -5.04
N ALA A 17 7.58 3.33 -4.71
CA ALA A 17 6.90 3.35 -3.42
C ALA A 17 7.89 3.09 -2.27
N LYS A 18 8.86 2.19 -2.46
CA LYS A 18 9.90 1.90 -1.47
C LYS A 18 10.80 3.11 -1.23
N ARG A 19 11.25 3.78 -2.30
CA ARG A 19 12.00 5.04 -2.18
C ARG A 19 11.19 6.13 -1.47
N ALA A 20 9.89 6.25 -1.76
CA ALA A 20 9.02 7.20 -1.08
C ALA A 20 8.90 6.88 0.41
N CYS A 21 8.80 5.59 0.78
CA CYS A 21 8.87 5.15 2.17
C CYS A 21 10.22 5.47 2.81
N GLU A 22 11.35 5.24 2.14
CA GLU A 22 12.69 5.56 2.66
C GLU A 22 12.87 7.06 2.90
N ILE A 23 12.42 7.91 1.98
CA ILE A 23 12.47 9.39 2.14
C ILE A 23 11.63 9.84 3.34
N ALA A 24 10.51 9.16 3.60
CA ALA A 24 9.64 9.44 4.74
C ALA A 24 10.00 8.63 6.00
N ASP A 25 11.18 8.00 6.02
CA ASP A 25 11.69 7.17 7.11
C ASP A 25 10.73 6.05 7.57
N TYR A 26 9.88 5.56 6.66
CA TYR A 26 8.78 4.64 6.97
C TYR A 26 7.80 5.15 8.05
N GLN A 27 7.84 6.44 8.39
CA GLN A 27 7.00 7.05 9.43
C GLN A 27 5.68 7.58 8.90
N ASN A 28 5.49 7.60 7.58
CA ASN A 28 4.26 8.07 6.97
C ASN A 28 3.40 6.89 6.51
N PRO A 29 2.26 6.62 7.18
CA PRO A 29 1.40 5.50 6.83
C PRO A 29 0.75 5.63 5.44
N GLY A 30 0.70 6.84 4.87
CA GLY A 30 0.25 7.03 3.48
C GLY A 30 1.21 6.41 2.46
N PHE A 31 2.53 6.49 2.68
CA PHE A 31 3.50 5.84 1.78
C PHE A 31 3.53 4.33 1.97
N LEU A 32 3.39 3.85 3.20
CA LEU A 32 3.28 2.41 3.48
C LEU A 32 2.06 1.79 2.79
N ASP A 33 0.93 2.49 2.78
CA ASP A 33 -0.27 2.05 2.06
C ASP A 33 -0.06 1.98 0.54
N THR A 34 0.58 2.99 -0.06
CA THR A 34 0.97 2.98 -1.49
C THR A 34 1.92 1.81 -1.80
N LEU A 35 2.87 1.52 -0.90
CA LEU A 35 3.77 0.39 -1.03
C LEU A 35 3.02 -0.95 -0.97
N ALA A 36 2.03 -1.08 -0.07
CA ALA A 36 1.18 -2.26 -0.01
C ALA A 36 0.37 -2.45 -1.31
N ALA A 37 -0.18 -1.38 -1.88
CA ALA A 37 -0.88 -1.44 -3.16
C ALA A 37 0.06 -1.87 -4.30
N ALA A 38 1.29 -1.36 -4.33
CA ALA A 38 2.30 -1.77 -5.31
C ALA A 38 2.69 -3.24 -5.16
N TYR A 39 2.83 -3.75 -3.93
CA TYR A 39 3.06 -5.18 -3.69
C TYR A 39 1.90 -6.05 -4.17
N ALA A 40 0.65 -5.66 -3.86
CA ALA A 40 -0.54 -6.37 -4.33
C ALA A 40 -0.66 -6.39 -5.86
N ALA A 41 -0.17 -5.34 -6.55
CA ALA A 41 -0.11 -5.30 -8.01
C ALA A 41 0.95 -6.24 -8.62
N ASN A 42 1.93 -6.71 -7.84
CA ASN A 42 2.92 -7.72 -8.23
C ASN A 42 2.55 -9.12 -7.73
N GLU A 43 1.29 -9.35 -7.33
CA GLU A 43 0.85 -10.61 -6.71
C GLU A 43 1.58 -10.95 -5.39
N ARG A 44 2.32 -9.98 -4.83
CA ARG A 44 3.02 -10.10 -3.54
C ARG A 44 2.09 -9.71 -2.40
N PHE A 45 1.03 -10.47 -2.22
CA PHE A 45 0.01 -10.19 -1.20
C PHE A 45 0.56 -10.31 0.24
N ASP A 46 1.50 -11.21 0.48
CA ASP A 46 2.11 -11.41 1.80
C ASP A 46 2.89 -10.15 2.28
N ASP A 47 3.70 -9.57 1.39
CA ASP A 47 4.38 -8.29 1.63
C ASP A 47 3.39 -7.14 1.77
N ALA A 48 2.32 -7.14 0.96
CA ALA A 48 1.27 -6.11 1.02
C ALA A 48 0.57 -6.12 2.39
N VAL A 49 0.19 -7.30 2.90
CA VAL A 49 -0.45 -7.46 4.20
C VAL A 49 0.49 -7.02 5.31
N SER A 50 1.75 -7.47 5.30
CA SER A 50 2.74 -7.06 6.31
C SER A 50 2.94 -5.54 6.34
N THR A 51 3.03 -4.91 5.17
CA THR A 51 3.23 -3.46 5.05
C THR A 51 1.99 -2.69 5.53
N ALA A 52 0.80 -3.12 5.11
CA ALA A 52 -0.46 -2.50 5.51
C ALA A 52 -0.74 -2.68 7.01
N GLN A 53 -0.38 -3.82 7.62
CA GLN A 53 -0.47 -4.00 9.08
C GLN A 53 0.42 -3.00 9.81
N LYS A 54 1.65 -2.77 9.33
CA LYS A 54 2.58 -1.82 9.92
C LYS A 54 2.05 -0.38 9.83
N ALA A 55 1.49 -0.02 8.67
CA ALA A 55 0.80 1.26 8.49
C ALA A 55 -0.36 1.41 9.47
N LEU A 56 -1.18 0.37 9.61
CA LEU A 56 -2.34 0.37 10.50
C LEU A 56 -1.92 0.51 11.95
N GLN A 57 -0.87 -0.18 12.39
CA GLN A 57 -0.35 -0.05 13.75
C GLN A 57 0.12 1.39 14.02
N MET A 58 0.82 2.03 13.08
CA MET A 58 1.22 3.43 13.21
C MET A 58 0.04 4.40 13.24
N ILE A 59 -0.98 4.18 12.41
CA ILE A 59 -2.19 5.02 12.39
C ILE A 59 -3.01 4.82 13.67
N ALA A 60 -3.14 3.57 14.14
CA ALA A 60 -3.89 3.21 15.33
C ALA A 60 -3.26 3.77 16.61
N SER A 61 -1.93 3.98 16.62
CA SER A 61 -1.24 4.71 17.69
C SER A 61 -1.42 6.23 17.63
N GLY A 62 -2.06 6.78 16.59
CA GLY A 62 -2.38 8.20 16.46
C GLY A 62 -3.88 8.48 16.46
N ASP A 63 -4.25 9.75 16.27
CA ASP A 63 -5.66 10.21 16.30
C ASP A 63 -6.43 9.96 14.99
N LYS A 64 -5.81 9.32 13.99
CA LYS A 64 -6.34 9.23 12.62
C LYS A 64 -7.19 7.97 12.39
N LYS A 65 -8.25 7.79 13.19
CA LYS A 65 -9.14 6.61 13.12
C LYS A 65 -9.74 6.35 11.74
N GLU A 66 -10.08 7.40 10.99
CA GLU A 66 -10.64 7.26 9.63
C GLU A 66 -9.65 6.60 8.67
N ARG A 67 -8.37 6.99 8.72
CA ARG A 67 -7.30 6.37 7.94
C ARG A 67 -7.08 4.91 8.33
N ALA A 68 -7.19 4.58 9.63
CA ALA A 68 -7.02 3.21 10.09
C ALA A 68 -8.10 2.30 9.50
N LEU A 69 -9.35 2.78 9.41
CA LEU A 69 -10.46 2.06 8.81
C LEU A 69 -10.25 1.82 7.30
N GLU A 70 -9.74 2.81 6.56
CA GLU A 70 -9.40 2.65 5.15
C GLU A 70 -8.30 1.60 4.93
N VAL A 71 -7.20 1.70 5.69
CA VAL A 71 -6.10 0.73 5.61
C VAL A 71 -6.57 -0.66 6.02
N GLN A 72 -7.45 -0.77 7.02
CA GLN A 72 -8.02 -2.05 7.45
C GLN A 72 -8.86 -2.71 6.35
N LYS A 73 -9.68 -1.94 5.63
CA LYS A 73 -10.47 -2.44 4.48
C LYS A 73 -9.55 -2.94 3.36
N ARG A 74 -8.49 -2.19 3.05
CA ARG A 74 -7.49 -2.61 2.06
C ARG A 74 -6.75 -3.86 2.48
N LEU A 75 -6.38 -3.96 3.75
CA LEU A 75 -5.73 -5.12 4.32
C LEU A 75 -6.56 -6.40 4.18
N ASP A 76 -7.88 -6.30 4.40
CA ASP A 76 -8.79 -7.41 4.24
C ASP A 76 -8.85 -7.89 2.78
N LEU A 77 -8.85 -6.95 1.81
CA LEU A 77 -8.78 -7.29 0.39
C LEU A 77 -7.46 -7.98 0.04
N TYR A 78 -6.32 -7.50 0.55
CA TYR A 78 -5.03 -8.13 0.32
C TYR A 78 -4.96 -9.54 0.91
N LYS A 79 -5.54 -9.78 2.10
CA LYS A 79 -5.68 -11.11 2.70
C LYS A 79 -6.54 -12.06 1.85
N GLN A 80 -7.50 -11.53 1.12
CA GLN A 80 -8.31 -12.29 0.16
C GLN A 80 -7.61 -12.47 -1.21
N ASN A 81 -6.33 -12.10 -1.35
CA ASN A 81 -5.60 -12.06 -2.61
C ASN A 81 -6.28 -11.17 -3.67
N LYS A 82 -7.01 -10.14 -3.24
CA LYS A 82 -7.65 -9.16 -4.11
C LYS A 82 -6.84 -7.87 -4.11
N SER A 83 -6.31 -7.51 -5.28
CA SER A 83 -5.67 -6.20 -5.47
C SER A 83 -6.71 -5.09 -5.34
N TYR A 84 -6.48 -4.11 -4.46
CA TYR A 84 -7.29 -2.90 -4.40
C TYR A 84 -7.06 -2.07 -5.66
N ARG A 85 -7.98 -2.17 -6.62
CA ARG A 85 -8.04 -1.26 -7.76
C ARG A 85 -9.05 -0.19 -7.40
N GLN A 86 -8.60 1.04 -7.18
CA GLN A 86 -9.55 2.16 -7.17
C GLN A 86 -10.16 2.24 -8.58
N PRO A 87 -11.50 2.26 -8.70
CA PRO A 87 -12.18 2.43 -9.97
C PRO A 87 -11.88 3.80 -10.59
#